data_AF-A0A4R6JSV3-F1
#
_entry.id   AF-A0A4R6JSV3-F1
#
_cell.length_a   1.000
_cell.length_b   1.000
_cell.length_c   1.000
_cell.angle_alpha   90.00
_cell.angle_beta   90.00
_cell.angle_gamma   90.00
#
_symmetry.space_group_name_H-M   'P 1'
#
loop_
_entity.id
_entity.type
_entity.pdbx_description
1 polymer ?
#
loop_
_entity_poly.entity_id
_entity_poly.type
_entity_poly.pdbx_seq_one_letter_code
_entity_poly.pdbx_strand_id
1 'polypeptide(L)' 'MTEAEYRRARQVFAGSRHEDIRDHGTKVMDIVWRMSQSGDDAKLLYAQPLTTHVLGLESACADQGVFLPLREPEKEAG' A
#
# COMPACT_ATOMS: atom_id res chain seq x y z
N MET A 1 -1.50 -8.01 11.75
CA MET A 1 -0.11 -7.54 11.60
C MET A 1 0.41 -7.17 12.96
N THR A 2 1.60 -7.63 13.31
CA THR A 2 2.34 -7.21 14.52
C THR A 2 3.16 -5.96 14.23
N GLU A 3 3.63 -5.26 15.27
CA GLU A 3 4.47 -4.08 15.10
C GLU A 3 5.81 -4.41 14.40
N ALA A 4 6.40 -5.56 14.70
CA ALA A 4 7.63 -6.01 14.07
C ALA A 4 7.45 -6.23 12.55
N GLU A 5 6.35 -6.88 12.16
CA GLU A 5 6.00 -7.07 10.75
C GLU A 5 5.77 -5.73 10.04
N TYR A 6 5.02 -4.82 10.67
CA TYR A 6 4.79 -3.46 10.19
C TYR A 6 6.11 -2.72 9.94
N ARG A 7 6.99 -2.66 10.94
CA ARG A 7 8.28 -1.96 10.84
C ARG A 7 9.15 -2.56 9.74
N ARG A 8 9.21 -3.90 9.65
CA ARG A 8 9.96 -4.59 8.60
C ARG A 8 9.44 -4.26 7.20
N ALA A 9 8.13 -4.35 6.99
CA ALA A 9 7.52 -4.07 5.70
C ALA A 9 7.63 -2.58 5.31
N ARG A 10 7.41 -1.66 6.27
CA ARG A 10 7.59 -0.22 6.05
C ARG A 10 9.03 0.12 5.66
N GLN A 11 10.01 -0.54 6.26
CA GLN A 11 11.43 -0.29 5.98
C GLN A 11 11.81 -0.61 4.52
N VAL A 12 11.15 -1.59 3.88
CA VAL A 12 11.37 -1.92 2.46
C VAL A 12 11.11 -0.71 1.58
N PHE A 13 9.97 -0.03 1.78
CA PHE A 13 9.62 1.16 1.03
C PHE A 13 10.44 2.38 1.46
N ALA A 14 10.68 2.55 2.76
CA ALA A 14 11.47 3.66 3.31
C ALA A 14 12.90 3.71 2.75
N GLY A 15 13.49 2.55 2.44
CA GLY A 15 14.81 2.41 1.84
C GLY A 15 14.86 2.65 0.32
N SER A 16 13.73 2.90 -0.34
CA SER A 16 13.71 3.13 -1.80
C SER A 16 14.47 4.41 -2.16
N ARG A 17 15.30 4.33 -3.21
CA ARG A 17 15.93 5.50 -3.85
C ARG A 17 14.94 6.37 -4.63
N HIS A 18 13.78 5.82 -4.99
CA HIS A 18 12.73 6.50 -5.74
C HIS A 18 11.76 7.15 -4.74
N GLU A 19 11.62 8.48 -4.81
CA GLU A 19 10.85 9.28 -3.84
C GLU A 19 9.38 8.88 -3.81
N ASP A 20 8.73 8.70 -4.97
CA ASP A 20 7.31 8.37 -5.04
C ASP A 20 7.01 6.96 -4.50
N ILE A 21 7.87 5.98 -4.80
CA ILE A 21 7.77 4.63 -4.23
C ILE A 21 7.93 4.67 -2.71
N ARG A 22 8.85 5.51 -2.21
CA ARG A 22 9.07 5.69 -0.76
C ARG A 22 7.84 6.30 -0.10
N ASP A 23 7.30 7.37 -0.68
CA ASP A 23 6.15 8.08 -0.13
C ASP A 23 4.89 7.21 -0.14
N HIS A 24 4.47 6.74 -1.31
CA HIS A 24 3.25 5.94 -1.44
C HIS A 24 3.38 4.61 -0.69
N GLY A 25 4.51 3.91 -0.80
CA GLY A 25 4.72 2.62 -0.15
C GLY A 25 4.72 2.69 1.37
N THR A 26 5.37 3.70 1.95
CA THR A 26 5.33 3.87 3.43
C THR A 26 3.93 4.25 3.92
N LYS A 27 3.20 5.11 3.19
CA LYS A 27 1.82 5.47 3.54
C LYS A 27 0.86 4.28 3.44
N VAL A 28 1.00 3.39 2.44
CA VAL A 28 0.25 2.12 2.39
C VAL A 28 0.48 1.32 3.68
N MET A 29 1.74 1.11 4.07
CA MET A 29 2.05 0.34 5.28
C MET A 29 1.53 0.99 6.56
N ASP A 30 1.62 2.32 6.65
CA ASP A 30 1.10 3.09 7.80
C ASP A 30 -0.43 2.96 7.90
N ILE A 31 -1.14 2.95 6.78
CA ILE A 31 -2.60 2.77 6.74
C ILE A 31 -2.99 1.34 7.14
N VAL A 32 -2.35 0.32 6.55
CA VAL A 32 -2.60 -1.08 6.89
C VAL A 32 -2.32 -1.34 8.39
N TRP A 33 -1.29 -0.70 8.95
CA TRP A 33 -1.00 -0.77 10.38
C TRP A 33 -2.12 -0.19 11.25
N ARG A 34 -2.63 0.99 10.91
CA ARG A 34 -3.77 1.61 11.63
C ARG A 34 -5.03 0.78 11.49
N MET A 35 -5.33 0.27 10.29
CA MET A 35 -6.47 -0.62 10.05
C MET A 35 -6.38 -1.89 10.89
N SER A 36 -5.18 -2.48 11.03
CA SER A 36 -4.99 -3.71 11.81
C SER A 36 -5.21 -3.53 13.32
N GLN A 37 -5.13 -2.29 13.81
CA GLN A 37 -5.38 -1.92 15.21
C GLN A 37 -6.79 -1.35 15.43
N SER A 38 -7.56 -1.14 14.35
CA SER A 38 -8.88 -0.52 14.39
C SER A 38 -9.99 -1.56 14.39
N GLY A 39 -11.13 -1.22 15.00
CA GLY A 39 -12.38 -1.97 14.81
C GLY A 39 -12.88 -1.86 13.37
N ASP A 40 -13.75 -2.78 12.94
CA ASP A 40 -14.16 -2.90 11.53
C ASP A 40 -14.83 -1.63 10.97
N ASP A 41 -15.68 -0.96 11.75
CA ASP A 41 -16.33 0.28 11.31
C ASP A 41 -15.33 1.42 11.05
N ALA A 42 -14.24 1.47 11.83
CA ALA A 42 -13.18 2.45 11.66
C ALA A 42 -12.28 2.15 10.45
N LYS A 43 -12.27 0.91 9.93
CA LYS A 43 -11.50 0.54 8.73
C LYS A 43 -12.02 1.23 7.46
N LEU A 44 -13.31 1.53 7.39
CA LEU A 44 -13.92 2.21 6.25
C LEU A 44 -13.33 3.60 6.00
N LEU A 45 -12.92 4.31 7.07
CA LEU A 45 -12.27 5.62 6.97
C LEU A 45 -10.91 5.56 6.26
N TYR A 46 -10.29 4.38 6.21
CA TYR A 46 -9.00 4.15 5.58
C TYR A 46 -9.10 3.64 4.15
N ALA A 47 -10.30 3.26 3.67
CA ALA A 47 -10.47 2.69 2.34
C ALA A 47 -10.00 3.65 1.23
N GLN A 48 -10.48 4.90 1.24
CA GLN A 48 -10.08 5.89 0.23
C GLN A 48 -8.58 6.21 0.31
N PRO A 49 -7.98 6.57 1.48
CA PRO A 49 -6.54 6.78 1.58
C PRO A 49 -5.72 5.57 1.12
N LEU A 50 -6.15 4.34 1.46
CA LEU A 50 -5.47 3.12 1.03
C LEU A 50 -5.48 3.02 -0.50
N THR A 51 -6.64 3.19 -1.14
CA THR A 51 -6.76 3.17 -2.60
C THR A 51 -5.86 4.22 -3.25
N THR A 52 -5.86 5.46 -2.74
CA THR A 52 -4.99 6.53 -3.27
C THR A 52 -3.51 6.14 -3.24
N HIS A 53 -3.03 5.61 -2.11
CA HIS A 53 -1.61 5.28 -2.00
C HIS A 53 -1.23 3.98 -2.72
N VAL A 54 -2.14 3.01 -2.83
CA VAL A 54 -1.92 1.82 -3.69
C VAL A 54 -1.79 2.23 -5.15
N LEU A 55 -2.71 3.03 -5.68
CA LEU A 55 -2.65 3.49 -7.07
C LEU A 55 -1.41 4.33 -7.37
N GLY A 56 -1.04 5.23 -6.44
CA GLY A 56 0.21 6.00 -6.57
C GLY A 56 1.45 5.12 -6.53
N LEU A 57 1.45 4.06 -5.70
CA LEU A 57 2.54 3.07 -5.69
C LEU A 57 2.59 2.27 -7.01
N GLU A 58 1.45 1.82 -7.53
CA GLU A 58 1.37 1.15 -8.85
C GLU A 58 1.96 2.04 -9.94
N SER A 59 1.56 3.31 -10.00
CA SER A 59 2.07 4.28 -10.98
C SER A 59 3.57 4.50 -10.83
N ALA A 60 4.05 4.75 -9.61
CA ALA A 60 5.47 4.97 -9.34
C ALA A 60 6.33 3.74 -9.67
N CYS A 61 5.81 2.53 -9.49
CA CYS A 61 6.46 1.30 -9.93
C CYS A 61 6.47 1.20 -11.46
N ALA A 62 5.36 1.53 -12.13
CA ALA A 62 5.25 1.50 -13.59
C ALA A 62 6.24 2.47 -14.27
N ASP A 63 6.47 3.65 -13.68
CA ASP A 63 7.48 4.62 -14.14
C ASP A 63 8.91 4.05 -14.08
N GLN A 64 9.14 3.02 -13.27
CA GLN A 64 10.41 2.29 -13.19
C GLN A 64 10.42 0.99 -14.00
N GLY A 65 9.39 0.76 -14.83
CA GLY A 65 9.24 -0.45 -15.64
C GLY A 65 8.77 -1.68 -14.85
N VAL A 66 8.30 -1.50 -13.62
CA VAL A 66 7.78 -2.60 -12.77
C VAL A 66 6.26 -2.53 -12.73
N PHE A 67 5.61 -3.49 -13.37
CA PHE A 67 4.16 -3.64 -13.26
C PHE A 67 3.82 -4.56 -12.09
N LEU A 68 3.23 -3.98 -11.05
CA LEU A 68 2.64 -4.72 -9.94
C LEU A 68 1.13 -4.80 -10.19
N PRO A 69 0.56 -5.99 -10.46
CA PRO A 69 -0.87 -6.18 -10.35
C PRO A 69 -1.20 -6.26 -8.84
N LEU A 70 -1.36 -5.10 -8.18
CA LEU A 70 -1.81 -5.09 -6.78
C LEU A 70 -3.33 -5.31 -6.69
N ARG A 71 -4.02 -5.28 -7.84
CA ARG A 71 -5.40 -5.74 -8.01
C ARG A 71 -5.42 -7.22 -8.34
N GLU A 72 -6.34 -7.98 -7.73
CA GLU A 72 -6.70 -9.29 -8.26
C GLU A 72 -7.13 -9.12 -9.72
N PRO A 73 -6.75 -10.03 -10.64
CA PRO A 73 -7.28 -9.98 -11.99
C PRO A 73 -8.81 -10.02 -11.89
N GLU A 74 -9.48 -9.01 -12.43
CA GLU A 74 -10.92 -9.07 -12.68
C GLU A 74 -11.15 -10.35 -13.48
N LYS A 75 -11.78 -11.35 -12.85
CA LYS A 75 -12.27 -12.49 -13.62
C LYS A 75 -13.28 -11.92 -14.59
N GLU A 76 -12.97 -11.95 -15.89
CA GLU A 76 -13.93 -11.63 -16.94
C GLU A 76 -15.20 -12.43 -16.66
N ALA A 77 -16.27 -11.72 -16.28
CA ALA A 77 -17.59 -12.30 -16.18
C ALA A 77 -18.05 -12.57 -17.61
N GLY A 78 -17.99 -13.85 -18.01
CA GLY A 78 -18.57 -14.34 -19.27
C GLY A 78 -20.09 -14.30 -19.27
#